data_AF-A0AA37JQD7-F1
#
_entry.id   AF-A0AA37JQD7-F1
#
_cell.length_a   1.000
_cell.length_b   1.000
_cell.length_c   1.000
_cell.angle_alpha   90.00
_cell.angle_beta   90.00
_cell.angle_gamma   90.00
#
_symmetry.space_group_name_H-M   'P 1'
#
loop_
_entity.id
_entity.type
_entity.pdbx_description
1 polymer ?
#
loop_
_entity_poly.entity_id
_entity_poly.type
_entity_poly.pdbx_seq_one_letter_code
_entity_poly.pdbx_strand_id
1 'polypeptide(L)' 'MCENEDLYTMKTRVYTTYECKTAYLKKFGKVGTYDLNASGVIIRNGIQEKVYQRILIINRKFAPNS' A
#
# COMPACT_ATOMS: atom_id res chain seq x y z
N MET A 1 3.68 -0.89 2.67
CA MET A 1 4.77 -1.52 3.44
C MET A 1 5.96 -0.56 3.53
N CYS A 2 5.78 0.65 4.05
CA CYS A 2 6.92 1.54 4.37
C CYS A 2 7.62 1.17 5.68
N GLU A 3 7.17 0.12 6.38
CA GLU A 3 7.85 -0.43 7.56
C GLU A 3 8.26 -1.89 7.29
N ASN A 4 8.85 -2.15 6.12
CA ASN A 4 9.29 -3.52 5.84
C ASN A 4 10.65 -3.87 6.46
N GLU A 5 11.41 -2.88 6.94
CA GLU A 5 12.54 -3.18 7.82
C GLU A 5 12.01 -3.57 9.19
N ASP A 6 12.32 -4.80 9.61
CA ASP A 6 12.06 -5.28 10.95
C ASP A 6 13.12 -4.73 11.91
N LEU A 7 13.13 -3.40 12.07
CA LEU A 7 14.15 -2.64 12.81
C LEU A 7 14.35 -3.15 14.25
N TYR A 8 13.32 -3.75 14.84
CA TYR A 8 13.33 -4.23 16.21
C TYR A 8 13.18 -5.76 16.31
N THR A 9 13.20 -6.50 15.21
CA THR A 9 13.02 -7.97 15.19
C THR A 9 11.76 -8.46 15.90
N MET A 10 10.70 -7.66 15.88
CA MET A 10 9.44 -7.94 16.58
C MET A 10 8.35 -8.46 15.65
N LYS A 11 8.64 -8.65 14.35
CA LYS A 11 7.65 -9.22 13.43
C LYS A 11 7.41 -10.68 13.76
N THR A 12 6.21 -10.97 14.20
CA THR A 12 5.73 -12.35 14.42
C THR A 12 5.41 -13.07 13.11
N ARG A 13 5.30 -12.34 12.00
CA ARG A 13 5.04 -12.89 10.67
C ARG A 13 5.64 -12.01 9.58
N VAL A 14 6.36 -12.64 8.66
CA VAL A 14 6.86 -12.02 7.43
C VAL A 14 6.00 -12.51 6.27
N TYR A 15 5.44 -11.57 5.52
CA TYR A 15 4.64 -11.88 4.34
C TYR A 15 5.50 -11.92 3.08
N THR A 16 5.20 -12.87 2.21
CA THR A 16 5.81 -12.96 0.89
C THR A 16 5.39 -11.79 0.01
N THR A 17 6.20 -11.49 -1.00
CA THR A 17 5.89 -10.48 -2.03
C THR A 17 4.53 -10.75 -2.70
N TYR A 18 4.17 -12.02 -2.89
CA TYR A 18 2.90 -12.42 -3.48
C TYR A 18 1.70 -12.10 -2.58
N GLU A 19 1.78 -12.44 -1.28
CA GLU A 19 0.74 -12.11 -0.30
C GLU A 19 0.54 -10.59 -0.21
N CYS A 20 1.63 -9.83 -0.23
CA CYS A 20 1.57 -8.37 -0.24
C CYS A 20 0.81 -7.85 -1.46
N LYS A 21 1.19 -8.27 -2.67
CA LYS A 21 0.53 -7.85 -3.93
C LYS A 21 -0.95 -8.22 -3.95
N THR A 22 -1.29 -9.40 -3.46
CA THR A 22 -2.68 -9.90 -3.40
C THR A 22 -3.52 -9.08 -2.43
N ALA A 23 -3.00 -8.79 -1.23
CA ALA A 23 -3.68 -7.94 -0.26
C ALA A 23 -3.93 -6.52 -0.81
N TYR A 24 -2.99 -5.98 -1.58
CA TYR A 24 -3.15 -4.67 -2.23
C TYR A 24 -4.20 -4.68 -3.34
N LEU A 25 -4.18 -5.70 -4.19
CA LEU A 25 -5.23 -5.88 -5.20
C LEU A 25 -6.61 -5.98 -4.54
N LYS A 26 -6.73 -6.72 -3.43
CA LYS A 26 -7.98 -6.82 -2.67
C LYS A 26 -8.42 -5.49 -2.05
N LYS A 27 -7.47 -4.70 -1.51
CA LYS A 27 -7.76 -3.41 -0.85
C LYS A 27 -8.15 -2.32 -1.85
N PHE A 28 -7.49 -2.26 -3.01
CA PHE A 28 -7.62 -1.14 -3.95
C PHE A 28 -8.33 -1.49 -5.27
N GLY A 29 -8.55 -2.78 -5.54
CA GLY A 29 -9.28 -3.26 -6.72
C GLY A 29 -8.59 -2.98 -8.07
N LYS A 30 -7.30 -2.64 -8.07
CA LYS A 30 -6.55 -2.29 -9.29
C LYS A 30 -5.19 -3.00 -9.32
N VAL A 31 -4.60 -3.16 -10.49
CA VAL A 31 -3.23 -3.66 -10.66
C VAL A 31 -2.32 -2.46 -10.87
N GLY A 32 -1.16 -2.41 -10.21
CA GLY A 32 -0.20 -1.32 -10.37
C GLY A 32 0.90 -1.31 -9.32
N THR A 33 1.87 -0.42 -9.50
CA THR A 33 2.87 -0.09 -8.48
C THR A 33 2.24 0.89 -7.50
N TYR A 34 2.28 0.55 -6.21
CA TYR A 34 1.71 1.37 -5.16
C TYR A 34 2.83 2.16 -4.47
N ASP A 35 2.70 3.48 -4.36
CA ASP A 35 3.52 4.25 -3.43
C ASP A 35 3.04 3.96 -2.01
N LEU A 36 3.97 3.58 -1.14
CA LEU A 36 3.66 2.92 0.14
C LEU A 36 3.77 3.85 1.34
N ASN A 37 4.00 5.14 1.09
CA ASN A 37 4.08 6.18 2.10
C ASN A 37 2.71 6.32 2.75
N ALA A 38 2.59 5.77 3.97
CA ALA A 38 1.38 5.93 4.76
C ALA A 38 1.25 7.42 5.07
N SER A 39 0.12 8.02 4.67
CA SER A 39 -0.17 9.42 4.98
C SER A 39 -0.69 9.58 6.40
N GLY A 40 -1.12 8.50 7.03
CA GLY A 40 -1.64 8.51 8.41
C GLY A 40 -2.32 7.20 8.80
N VAL A 41 -3.02 7.24 9.94
CA VAL A 41 -3.83 6.15 10.48
C VAL A 41 -5.23 6.70 10.79
N ILE A 42 -6.28 5.99 10.41
CA ILE A 42 -7.67 6.33 10.75
C ILE A 42 -8.32 5.18 11.52
N ILE A 43 -9.37 5.45 12.30
CA ILE A 43 -10.15 4.40 12.97
C ILE A 43 -11.36 4.07 12.09
N ARG A 44 -11.48 2.80 11.67
CA ARG A 44 -12.70 2.26 11.05
C ARG A 44 -13.19 1.05 11.85
N ASN A 45 -14.45 1.10 12.29
CA ASN A 45 -15.07 0.03 13.07
C ASN A 45 -14.23 -0.40 14.30
N GLY A 46 -13.60 0.56 14.98
CA GLY A 46 -12.72 0.30 16.13
C GLY A 46 -11.32 -0.21 15.78
N ILE A 47 -10.99 -0.39 14.49
CA ILE A 47 -9.69 -0.88 14.02
C ILE A 47 -8.87 0.30 13.47
N GLN A 48 -7.62 0.41 13.90
CA GLN A 48 -6.65 1.35 13.32
C GLN A 48 -6.23 0.88 11.93
N GLU A 49 -6.54 1.69 10.92
CA GLU A 49 -6.23 1.41 9.53
C GLU A 49 -5.22 2.42 8.98
N LYS A 50 -4.06 1.94 8.50
CA LYS A 50 -3.12 2.78 7.75
C LYS A 50 -3.76 3.25 6.45
N VAL A 51 -3.74 4.56 6.24
CA VAL A 51 -4.14 5.21 4.97
C VAL A 51 -2.90 5.54 4.16
N TYR A 52 -3.01 5.35 2.85
CA TYR A 52 -1.94 5.58 1.89
C TYR A 52 -2.42 6.63 0.90
N GLN A 53 -1.62 7.67 0.65
CA GLN A 53 -1.89 8.56 -0.47
C GLN A 53 -1.65 7.79 -1.76
N ARG A 54 -2.62 7.89 -2.68
CA ARG A 54 -2.49 7.32 -4.00
C ARG A 54 -1.80 8.32 -4.90
N ILE A 55 -0.51 8.14 -5.15
CA ILE A 55 0.17 8.83 -6.25
C ILE A 55 0.00 7.98 -7.50
N LEU A 56 -0.80 8.48 -8.46
CA LEU A 56 -0.91 7.87 -9.78
C LEU A 56 0.24 8.39 -10.64
N ILE A 57 1.30 7.60 -10.79
CA ILE A 57 2.39 7.91 -11.74
C ILE A 57 2.01 7.30 -13.09
N ILE A 58 1.68 8.15 -14.06
CA ILE A 58 1.41 7.72 -15.44
C ILE A 58 2.50 8.24 -16.35
N ASN A 59 2.97 7.41 -17.28
CA ASN A 59 3.79 7.91 -18.36
C ASN A 59 2.92 8.86 -19.20
N ARG A 60 3.43 10.07 -19.46
CA ARG A 60 2.72 11.14 -20.19
C ARG A 60 2.14 10.67 -21.53
N LYS A 61 2.76 9.67 -22.17
CA LYS A 61 2.27 9.04 -23.40
C LYS A 61 0.93 8.31 -23.25
N PHE A 62 0.59 7.86 -22.04
CA PHE A 62 -0.64 7.16 -21.70
C PHE A 62 -1.57 7.99 -20.82
N ALA A 63 -1.30 9.30 -20.69
CA ALA A 63 -2.20 10.20 -20.01
C ALA A 63 -3.47 10.37 -20.85
N PRO A 64 -4.67 10.20 -20.25
CA PRO A 64 -5.88 10.62 -20.95
C PRO A 64 -5.76 12.13 -21.22
N ASN A 65 -5.97 12.53 -22.48
CA ASN A 65 -5.99 13.94 -22.84
C ASN A 65 -7.12 14.61 -22.05
N SER A 66 -6.76 15.53 -21.16
CA SER A 66 -7.64 16.45 -20.45
C SER A 66 -8.39 17.37 -21.39
#